data_AF-A0A2V8P3I4-F1
#
_entry.id   AF-A0A2V8P3I4-F1
#
_cell.length_a   1.000
_cell.length_b   1.000
_cell.length_c   1.000
_cell.angle_alpha   90.00
_cell.angle_beta   90.00
_cell.angle_gamma   90.00
#
_symmetry.space_group_name_H-M   'P 1'
#
loop_
_entity.id
_entity.type
_entity.pdbx_description
1 polymer ?
#
loop_
_entity_poly.entity_id
_entity_poly.type
_entity_poly.pdbx_seq_one_letter_code
_entity_poly.pdbx_strand_id
1 'polypeptide(L)'
;MRYRISAVAALLFVLIPVRLCGQFPPAPAAPAQSPKDAARIDLSGYWVSIVTEDWRFRMMTPPEGDYPDIPLNVEGREVADAWDPAKDEASGDACKAYGAANIIRMPGRLHITWENDATLKIETDAGMQTRLLRFNAPQTRNRDAQWQGESVARWEGRLAGRGGQARSGSLKVITTHMRPGYLQKNGVPYGGNAVMTEYFDVVKEPSGDQWLIVKSIVEDPQYLVRPFVRSTHFRKLPNASGWNPTPCSAR
;
A
#
# COMPACT_ATOMS: atom_id res chain seq x y z
N MET A 1 4.77 -85.54 59.04
CA MET A 1 4.03 -84.26 59.07
C MET A 1 5.03 -83.12 59.08
N ARG A 2 5.28 -82.49 57.93
CA ARG A 2 5.84 -81.13 57.76
C ARG A 2 5.87 -80.85 56.25
N TYR A 3 5.27 -79.75 55.87
CA TYR A 3 4.86 -79.35 54.52
C TYR A 3 5.73 -78.15 54.10
N ARG A 4 5.82 -77.91 52.76
CA ARG A 4 6.12 -76.62 52.08
C ARG A 4 7.59 -76.25 51.83
N ILE A 5 7.98 -75.56 50.75
CA ILE A 5 7.36 -75.07 49.49
C ILE A 5 8.55 -74.85 48.53
N SER A 6 8.43 -75.28 47.27
CA SER A 6 9.36 -74.95 46.19
C SER A 6 9.05 -73.54 45.63
N ALA A 7 10.06 -72.68 45.53
CA ALA A 7 9.95 -71.40 44.81
C ALA A 7 10.75 -71.50 43.51
N VAL A 8 10.05 -71.62 42.39
CA VAL A 8 10.62 -71.52 41.04
C VAL A 8 10.52 -70.05 40.63
N ALA A 9 11.67 -69.38 40.49
CA ALA A 9 11.73 -68.03 39.95
C ALA A 9 11.67 -68.08 38.42
N ALA A 10 10.55 -67.64 37.84
CA ALA A 10 10.41 -67.47 36.39
C ALA A 10 11.00 -66.10 35.98
N LEU A 11 12.07 -66.11 35.18
CA LEU A 11 12.60 -64.92 34.52
C LEU A 11 11.68 -64.54 33.34
N LEU A 12 10.95 -63.43 33.46
CA LEU A 12 10.27 -62.80 32.33
C LEU A 12 11.27 -61.96 31.52
N PHE A 13 11.56 -62.36 30.29
CA PHE A 13 12.21 -61.52 29.29
C PHE A 13 11.19 -60.57 28.67
N VAL A 14 11.29 -59.28 28.98
CA VAL A 14 10.51 -58.21 28.34
C VAL A 14 11.26 -57.77 27.08
N LEU A 15 10.72 -58.09 25.90
CA LEU A 15 11.19 -57.57 24.61
C LEU A 15 10.64 -56.15 24.42
N ILE A 16 11.49 -55.14 24.60
CA ILE A 16 11.17 -53.73 24.30
C ILE A 16 11.38 -53.50 22.80
N PRO A 17 10.35 -53.11 22.02
CA PRO A 17 10.55 -52.75 20.63
C PRO A 17 11.28 -51.42 20.54
N VAL A 18 12.52 -51.44 20.08
CA VAL A 18 13.27 -50.23 19.72
C VAL A 18 12.57 -49.62 18.51
N ARG A 19 11.86 -48.50 18.73
CA ARG A 19 11.38 -47.68 17.61
C ARG A 19 12.59 -46.96 17.01
N LEU A 20 13.11 -47.48 15.90
CA LEU A 20 13.95 -46.69 15.00
C LEU A 20 13.09 -45.55 14.43
N CYS A 21 13.17 -44.37 15.03
CA CYS A 21 12.78 -43.14 14.35
C CYS A 21 13.82 -42.87 13.27
N GLY A 22 13.59 -43.38 12.05
CA GLY A 22 14.30 -42.91 10.88
C GLY A 22 14.05 -41.41 10.74
N GLN A 23 15.08 -40.59 10.95
CA GLN A 23 15.06 -39.18 10.60
C GLN A 23 15.05 -39.11 9.06
N PHE A 24 13.86 -39.04 8.47
CA PHE A 24 13.77 -38.60 7.08
C PHE A 24 14.40 -37.20 7.01
N PRO A 25 15.30 -36.94 6.04
CA PRO A 25 15.80 -35.59 5.84
C PRO A 25 14.60 -34.65 5.68
N PRO A 26 14.62 -33.45 6.30
CA PRO A 26 13.52 -32.50 6.16
C PRO A 26 13.25 -32.32 4.67
N ALA A 27 11.98 -32.51 4.28
CA ALA A 27 11.56 -32.27 2.92
C ALA A 27 12.03 -30.85 2.52
N PRO A 28 12.61 -30.66 1.33
CA PRO A 28 13.03 -29.34 0.89
C PRO A 28 11.84 -28.39 1.05
N ALA A 29 12.05 -27.28 1.77
CA ALA A 29 11.04 -26.27 1.92
C ALA A 29 10.56 -25.86 0.53
N ALA A 30 9.25 -25.91 0.30
CA ALA A 30 8.68 -25.43 -0.95
C ALA A 30 9.19 -23.99 -1.19
N PRO A 31 9.63 -23.64 -2.40
CA PRO A 31 10.11 -22.29 -2.68
C PRO A 31 9.01 -21.29 -2.28
N ALA A 32 9.43 -20.23 -1.56
CA ALA A 32 8.50 -19.20 -1.15
C ALA A 32 7.81 -18.62 -2.40
N GLN A 33 6.47 -18.60 -2.40
CA GLN A 33 5.69 -18.04 -3.50
C GLN A 33 6.09 -16.58 -3.73
N SER A 34 6.18 -16.18 -5.00
CA SER A 34 6.46 -14.78 -5.31
C SER A 34 5.34 -13.88 -4.77
N PRO A 35 5.63 -12.61 -4.44
CA PRO A 35 4.58 -11.67 -4.05
C PRO A 35 3.42 -11.58 -5.05
N LYS A 36 3.72 -11.69 -6.34
CA LYS A 36 2.70 -11.73 -7.40
C LYS A 36 1.82 -12.98 -7.34
N ASP A 37 2.40 -14.15 -7.15
CA ASP A 37 1.65 -15.41 -7.05
C ASP A 37 0.87 -15.51 -5.73
N ALA A 38 1.36 -14.85 -4.68
CA ALA A 38 0.72 -14.74 -3.39
C ALA A 38 -0.34 -13.61 -3.32
N ALA A 39 -0.66 -12.97 -4.44
CA ALA A 39 -1.60 -11.85 -4.49
C ALA A 39 -2.99 -12.24 -3.96
N ARG A 40 -3.50 -11.42 -3.04
CA ARG A 40 -4.82 -11.63 -2.40
C ARG A 40 -5.95 -10.90 -3.11
N ILE A 41 -5.60 -9.87 -3.88
CA ILE A 41 -6.46 -9.08 -4.76
C ILE A 41 -5.70 -8.83 -6.06
N ASP A 42 -6.42 -8.67 -7.17
CA ASP A 42 -5.84 -8.27 -8.44
C ASP A 42 -6.08 -6.79 -8.69
N LEU A 43 -5.00 -6.00 -8.66
CA LEU A 43 -5.01 -4.57 -8.96
C LEU A 43 -4.77 -4.28 -10.45
N SER A 44 -4.34 -5.27 -11.23
CA SER A 44 -3.77 -5.07 -12.57
C SER A 44 -4.79 -4.57 -13.58
N GLY A 45 -4.46 -3.54 -14.36
CA GLY A 45 -5.27 -2.97 -15.44
C GLY A 45 -5.59 -1.49 -15.23
N TYR A 46 -6.63 -1.02 -15.91
CA TYR A 46 -7.00 0.40 -15.93
C TYR A 46 -8.11 0.70 -14.92
N TRP A 47 -8.01 1.86 -14.27
CA TRP A 47 -8.96 2.36 -13.28
C TRP A 47 -9.24 3.82 -13.53
N VAL A 48 -10.50 4.25 -13.36
CA VAL A 48 -10.90 5.67 -13.46
C VAL A 48 -11.36 6.18 -12.11
N SER A 49 -10.90 7.37 -11.74
CA SER A 49 -11.34 8.03 -10.51
C SER A 49 -12.84 8.30 -10.57
N ILE A 50 -13.54 7.88 -9.52
CA ILE A 50 -14.93 8.23 -9.28
C ILE A 50 -14.94 9.25 -8.15
N VAL A 51 -15.24 10.50 -8.51
CA VAL A 51 -15.15 11.63 -7.59
C VAL A 51 -16.50 11.85 -6.92
N THR A 52 -16.75 11.08 -5.86
CA THR A 52 -17.95 11.23 -5.00
C THR A 52 -17.60 11.87 -3.66
N GLU A 53 -16.38 11.66 -3.17
CA GLU A 53 -15.84 12.35 -2.00
C GLU A 53 -15.15 13.68 -2.35
N ASP A 54 -15.24 14.64 -1.43
CA ASP A 54 -14.53 15.94 -1.49
C ASP A 54 -14.61 16.63 -2.85
N TRP A 55 -15.75 16.51 -3.55
CA TRP A 55 -15.92 16.94 -4.94
C TRP A 55 -15.42 18.37 -5.17
N ARG A 56 -15.77 19.29 -4.26
CA ARG A 56 -15.34 20.70 -4.28
C ARG A 56 -13.83 20.83 -4.37
N PHE A 57 -13.09 20.00 -3.63
CA PHE A 57 -11.64 20.09 -3.52
C PHE A 57 -10.87 19.21 -4.52
N ARG A 58 -11.57 18.29 -5.19
CA ARG A 58 -10.99 17.39 -6.19
C ARG A 58 -11.23 17.87 -7.62
N MET A 59 -12.42 18.39 -7.92
CA MET A 59 -12.77 18.85 -9.28
C MET A 59 -12.40 20.31 -9.55
N MET A 60 -12.25 21.10 -8.49
CA MET A 60 -11.82 22.49 -8.57
C MET A 60 -10.57 22.66 -7.70
N THR A 61 -9.61 23.42 -8.21
CA THR A 61 -8.48 23.89 -7.42
C THR A 61 -9.03 24.78 -6.30
N PRO A 62 -8.90 24.39 -5.02
CA PRO A 62 -9.44 25.16 -3.92
C PRO A 62 -8.76 26.54 -3.84
N PRO A 63 -9.47 27.58 -3.38
CA PRO A 63 -8.83 28.84 -3.06
C PRO A 63 -7.69 28.66 -2.04
N GLU A 64 -6.73 29.57 -2.08
CA GLU A 64 -5.77 29.77 -0.98
C GLU A 64 -6.55 29.97 0.33
N GLY A 65 -6.06 29.37 1.42
CA GLY A 65 -6.74 29.40 2.73
C GLY A 65 -7.89 28.39 2.91
N ASP A 66 -8.37 27.71 1.85
CA ASP A 66 -9.52 26.80 1.92
C ASP A 66 -9.13 25.32 2.16
N TYR A 67 -8.97 24.95 3.44
CA TYR A 67 -8.58 23.58 3.85
C TYR A 67 -9.20 23.15 5.20
N PRO A 68 -10.54 23.20 5.36
CA PRO A 68 -11.21 23.05 6.65
C PRO A 68 -10.98 21.69 7.34
N ASP A 69 -10.80 20.61 6.58
CA ASP A 69 -10.69 19.25 7.10
C ASP A 69 -9.24 18.74 7.24
N ILE A 70 -8.25 19.60 6.98
CA ILE A 70 -6.84 19.24 7.06
C ILE A 70 -6.29 19.66 8.43
N PRO A 71 -5.77 18.72 9.23
CA PRO A 71 -5.34 19.01 10.60
C PRO A 71 -3.96 19.68 10.65
N LEU A 72 -3.83 20.86 10.04
CA LEU A 72 -2.60 21.65 10.07
C LEU A 72 -2.31 22.19 11.46
N ASN A 73 -1.03 22.20 11.83
CA ASN A 73 -0.53 23.00 12.95
C ASN A 73 -0.27 24.45 12.50
N VAL A 74 0.34 25.27 13.36
CA VAL A 74 0.63 26.68 13.06
C VAL A 74 1.60 26.82 11.88
N GLU A 75 2.72 26.09 11.89
CA GLU A 75 3.72 26.13 10.82
C GLU A 75 3.13 25.69 9.47
N GLY A 76 2.37 24.58 9.45
CA GLY A 76 1.74 24.08 8.24
C GLY A 76 0.72 25.05 7.65
N ARG A 77 0.00 25.78 8.50
CA ARG A 77 -0.92 26.86 8.09
C ARG A 77 -0.16 28.03 7.48
N GLU A 78 0.91 28.50 8.13
CA GLU A 78 1.73 29.59 7.63
C GLU A 78 2.34 29.27 6.25
N VAL A 79 2.82 28.05 6.06
CA VAL A 79 3.35 27.60 4.76
C VAL A 79 2.25 27.51 3.70
N ALA A 80 1.07 26.98 4.05
CA ALA A 80 -0.06 26.89 3.12
C ALA A 80 -0.57 28.27 2.69
N ASP A 81 -0.65 29.22 3.61
CA ASP A 81 -1.11 30.60 3.36
C ASP A 81 -0.08 31.42 2.56
N ALA A 82 1.19 31.01 2.56
CA ALA A 82 2.26 31.63 1.78
C ALA A 82 2.45 31.00 0.38
N TRP A 83 1.62 30.03 0.01
CA TRP A 83 1.73 29.34 -1.28
C TRP A 83 1.52 30.30 -2.45
N ASP A 84 2.36 30.14 -3.48
CA ASP A 84 2.31 30.91 -4.72
C ASP A 84 2.53 29.95 -5.89
N PRO A 85 1.48 29.60 -6.66
CA PRO A 85 1.60 28.66 -7.77
C PRO A 85 2.52 29.16 -8.89
N ALA A 86 2.67 30.49 -9.07
CA ALA A 86 3.54 31.04 -10.10
C ALA A 86 5.02 30.87 -9.73
N LYS A 87 5.37 30.94 -8.43
CA LYS A 87 6.73 30.62 -7.96
C LYS A 87 7.07 29.16 -8.15
N ASP A 88 6.12 28.25 -7.89
CA ASP A 88 6.33 26.82 -8.14
C ASP A 88 6.56 26.55 -9.63
N GLU A 89 5.77 27.16 -10.52
CA GLU A 89 5.98 27.07 -11.97
C GLU A 89 7.37 27.59 -12.38
N ALA A 90 7.74 28.79 -11.92
CA ALA A 90 9.03 29.41 -12.24
C ALA A 90 10.23 28.60 -11.73
N SER A 91 10.05 27.86 -10.63
CA SER A 91 11.11 27.04 -10.01
C SER A 91 11.15 25.60 -10.55
N GLY A 92 10.27 25.24 -11.49
CA GLY A 92 10.18 23.87 -12.01
C GLY A 92 9.53 22.88 -11.04
N ASP A 93 8.81 23.37 -10.04
CA ASP A 93 8.18 22.61 -8.95
C ASP A 93 6.69 22.31 -9.20
N ALA A 94 6.24 22.37 -10.46
CA ALA A 94 4.84 22.11 -10.86
C ALA A 94 4.30 20.73 -10.39
N CYS A 95 5.18 19.77 -10.08
CA CYS A 95 4.78 18.45 -9.59
C CYS A 95 4.57 18.34 -8.08
N LYS A 96 4.73 19.41 -7.27
CA LYS A 96 4.50 19.34 -5.80
C LYS A 96 3.13 18.80 -5.42
N ALA A 97 2.08 19.15 -6.17
CA ALA A 97 0.72 18.63 -5.97
C ALA A 97 0.52 17.18 -6.46
N TYR A 98 1.47 16.64 -7.22
CA TYR A 98 1.44 15.29 -7.80
C TYR A 98 2.38 14.33 -7.06
N GLY A 99 2.92 14.71 -5.91
CA GLY A 99 3.70 13.82 -5.06
C GLY A 99 2.85 12.70 -4.42
N ALA A 100 3.51 11.72 -3.82
CA ALA A 100 2.89 10.47 -3.38
C ALA A 100 1.65 10.68 -2.48
N ALA A 101 1.70 11.67 -1.58
CA ALA A 101 0.64 11.94 -0.61
C ALA A 101 -0.65 12.54 -1.19
N ASN A 102 -0.65 12.97 -2.46
CA ASN A 102 -1.84 13.55 -3.10
C ASN A 102 -2.15 12.98 -4.49
N ILE A 103 -1.19 12.36 -5.18
CA ILE A 103 -1.39 11.88 -6.56
C ILE A 103 -2.60 10.95 -6.72
N ILE A 104 -2.84 10.07 -5.75
CA ILE A 104 -3.96 9.13 -5.79
C ILE A 104 -5.32 9.85 -5.68
N ARG A 105 -5.35 11.08 -5.18
CA ARG A 105 -6.56 11.91 -5.11
C ARG A 105 -6.79 12.74 -6.35
N MET A 106 -5.79 12.91 -7.22
CA MET A 106 -5.97 13.69 -8.42
C MET A 106 -7.02 13.01 -9.32
N PRO A 107 -8.05 13.73 -9.81
CA PRO A 107 -8.94 13.17 -10.81
C PRO A 107 -8.15 12.74 -12.04
N GLY A 108 -8.40 11.52 -12.49
CA GLY A 108 -7.65 10.91 -13.59
C GLY A 108 -7.86 9.40 -13.61
N ARG A 109 -6.91 8.72 -14.24
CA ARG A 109 -6.87 7.27 -14.39
C ARG A 109 -5.56 6.72 -13.87
N LEU A 110 -5.63 5.46 -13.45
CA LEU A 110 -4.49 4.65 -13.09
C LEU A 110 -4.31 3.52 -14.09
N HIS A 111 -3.06 3.21 -14.39
CA HIS A 111 -2.67 1.96 -15.03
C HIS A 111 -1.75 1.21 -14.08
N ILE A 112 -2.23 0.05 -13.60
CA ILE A 112 -1.51 -0.76 -12.63
C ILE A 112 -1.04 -2.03 -13.32
N THR A 113 0.26 -2.33 -13.23
CA THR A 113 0.86 -3.52 -13.84
C THR A 113 1.91 -4.13 -12.92
N TRP A 114 2.18 -5.42 -13.08
CA TRP A 114 3.37 -6.02 -12.49
C TRP A 114 4.56 -5.76 -13.41
N GLU A 115 5.59 -5.08 -12.90
CA GLU A 115 6.87 -4.90 -13.62
C GLU A 115 7.69 -6.19 -13.59
N ASN A 116 7.60 -6.93 -12.48
CA ASN A 116 8.18 -8.25 -12.25
C ASN A 116 7.42 -8.92 -11.10
N ASP A 117 7.84 -10.11 -10.65
CA ASP A 117 7.10 -10.90 -9.66
C ASP A 117 7.13 -10.33 -8.22
N ALA A 118 7.88 -9.25 -7.98
CA ALA A 118 8.00 -8.59 -6.68
C ALA A 118 7.78 -7.06 -6.73
N THR A 119 7.36 -6.51 -7.87
CA THR A 119 7.15 -5.06 -8.03
C THR A 119 5.88 -4.76 -8.80
N LEU A 120 4.95 -4.06 -8.16
CA LEU A 120 3.79 -3.44 -8.81
C LEU A 120 4.15 -2.02 -9.25
N LYS A 121 3.76 -1.64 -10.46
CA LYS A 121 3.89 -0.29 -11.00
C LYS A 121 2.51 0.34 -11.10
N ILE A 122 2.38 1.56 -10.61
CA ILE A 122 1.21 2.42 -10.79
C ILE A 122 1.64 3.61 -11.64
N GLU A 123 0.98 3.79 -12.78
CA GLU A 123 1.12 4.95 -13.66
C GLU A 123 -0.16 5.79 -13.55
N THR A 124 -0.01 7.12 -13.55
CA THR A 124 -1.14 8.06 -13.59
C THR A 124 -1.14 8.84 -14.88
N ASP A 125 -2.33 9.10 -15.44
CA ASP A 125 -2.43 9.99 -16.60
C ASP A 125 -2.28 11.45 -16.18
N ALA A 126 -2.93 11.84 -15.08
CA ALA A 126 -2.75 13.13 -14.42
C ALA A 126 -1.35 13.24 -13.81
N GLY A 127 -0.58 14.22 -14.27
CA GLY A 127 0.79 14.47 -13.82
C GLY A 127 1.83 13.47 -14.32
N MET A 128 1.44 12.46 -15.12
CA MET A 128 2.33 11.46 -15.70
C MET A 128 3.29 10.82 -14.69
N GLN A 129 2.81 10.54 -13.48
CA GLN A 129 3.64 10.00 -12.41
C GLN A 129 3.74 8.48 -12.52
N THR A 130 4.89 7.94 -12.13
CA THR A 130 5.11 6.49 -12.01
C THR A 130 5.58 6.17 -10.60
N ARG A 131 4.89 5.23 -9.95
CA ARG A 131 5.19 4.78 -8.59
C ARG A 131 5.38 3.27 -8.56
N LEU A 132 6.48 2.83 -7.95
CA LEU A 132 6.84 1.42 -7.83
C LEU A 132 6.61 0.94 -6.40
N LEU A 133 5.74 -0.05 -6.24
CA LEU A 133 5.45 -0.70 -4.98
C LEU A 133 6.27 -1.99 -4.90
N ARG A 134 7.32 -1.97 -4.08
CA ARG A 134 8.27 -3.07 -3.98
C ARG A 134 7.91 -3.97 -2.80
N PHE A 135 7.79 -5.27 -3.05
CA PHE A 135 7.57 -6.26 -2.02
C PHE A 135 8.91 -6.75 -1.46
N ASN A 136 8.97 -6.97 -0.15
CA ASN A 136 10.15 -7.48 0.57
C ASN A 136 11.45 -6.67 0.36
N ALA A 137 11.33 -5.41 -0.08
CA ALA A 137 12.48 -4.55 -0.29
C ALA A 137 12.83 -3.79 1.00
N PRO A 138 14.11 -3.78 1.42
CA PRO A 138 14.55 -2.83 2.43
C PRO A 138 14.42 -1.41 1.89
N GLN A 139 13.96 -0.47 2.72
CA GLN A 139 13.93 0.95 2.35
C GLN A 139 15.37 1.43 2.11
N THR A 140 15.63 1.98 0.93
CA THR A 140 16.96 2.42 0.51
C THR A 140 17.19 3.87 0.91
N ARG A 141 17.65 4.10 2.15
CA ARG A 141 17.83 5.45 2.72
C ARG A 141 18.86 6.36 2.03
N ASN A 142 19.61 5.85 1.04
CA ASN A 142 20.71 6.55 0.37
C ASN A 142 20.38 6.96 -1.08
N ARG A 143 19.10 7.01 -1.46
CA ARG A 143 18.68 7.59 -2.75
C ARG A 143 18.13 8.99 -2.52
N ASP A 144 18.36 9.87 -3.49
CA ASP A 144 17.73 11.19 -3.49
C ASP A 144 16.20 11.04 -3.41
N ALA A 145 15.56 11.85 -2.57
CA ALA A 145 14.12 11.83 -2.41
C ALA A 145 13.42 12.03 -3.76
N GLN A 146 12.37 11.24 -4.00
CA GLN A 146 11.59 11.28 -5.24
C GLN A 146 10.17 11.78 -4.97
N TRP A 147 9.49 12.32 -5.98
CA TRP A 147 8.09 12.75 -5.83
C TRP A 147 7.17 11.64 -5.34
N GLN A 148 7.38 10.42 -5.83
CA GLN A 148 6.60 9.23 -5.44
C GLN A 148 7.18 8.50 -4.22
N GLY A 149 8.30 8.97 -3.67
CA GLY A 149 9.01 8.34 -2.56
C GLY A 149 9.41 6.89 -2.80
N GLU A 150 9.67 6.18 -1.70
CA GLU A 150 9.95 4.76 -1.66
C GLU A 150 8.80 4.00 -1.02
N SER A 151 8.06 3.22 -1.83
CA SER A 151 6.94 2.40 -1.38
C SER A 151 7.34 0.95 -1.12
N VAL A 152 7.09 0.48 0.11
CA VAL A 152 7.20 -0.93 0.50
C VAL A 152 5.80 -1.52 0.63
N ALA A 153 5.55 -2.57 -0.14
CA ALA A 153 4.26 -3.26 -0.22
C ALA A 153 4.27 -4.58 0.56
N ARG A 154 3.14 -4.87 1.22
CA ARG A 154 2.88 -6.16 1.86
C ARG A 154 1.41 -6.56 1.74
N TRP A 155 1.17 -7.83 1.42
CA TRP A 155 -0.17 -8.40 1.45
C TRP A 155 -0.67 -8.54 2.88
N GLU A 156 -1.88 -8.08 3.13
CA GLU A 156 -2.62 -8.30 4.37
C GLU A 156 -3.87 -9.13 4.09
N GLY A 157 -4.29 -9.90 5.09
CA GLY A 157 -5.50 -10.72 5.00
C GLY A 157 -5.49 -11.81 6.05
N ARG A 158 -6.67 -12.27 6.44
CA ARG A 158 -6.80 -13.48 7.26
C ARG A 158 -6.60 -14.69 6.35
N LEU A 159 -5.75 -15.63 6.76
CA LEU A 159 -5.78 -16.96 6.19
C LEU A 159 -7.18 -17.52 6.44
N ALA A 160 -7.86 -17.99 5.40
CA ALA A 160 -8.93 -18.95 5.63
C ALA A 160 -8.29 -20.16 6.34
N GLY A 161 -9.01 -20.80 7.26
CA GLY A 161 -8.54 -22.01 7.94
C GLY A 161 -8.02 -23.06 6.95
N ARG A 162 -7.20 -24.00 7.44
CA ARG A 162 -6.48 -25.04 6.66
C ARG A 162 -7.19 -25.43 5.36
N GLY A 163 -6.63 -25.00 4.22
CA GLY A 163 -7.07 -25.39 2.87
C GLY A 163 -8.00 -24.42 2.14
N GLY A 164 -8.40 -23.29 2.74
CA GLY A 164 -9.23 -22.29 2.07
C GLY A 164 -8.43 -21.25 1.27
N GLN A 165 -8.87 -20.96 0.05
CA GLN A 165 -8.38 -19.81 -0.74
C GLN A 165 -8.69 -18.51 0.02
N ALA A 166 -7.74 -17.57 0.09
CA ALA A 166 -7.94 -16.30 0.77
C ALA A 166 -9.14 -15.56 0.14
N ARG A 167 -10.23 -15.40 0.88
CA ARG A 167 -11.47 -14.77 0.38
C ARG A 167 -11.49 -13.24 0.52
N SER A 168 -10.56 -12.69 1.30
CA SER A 168 -10.38 -11.25 1.43
C SER A 168 -8.95 -10.93 1.83
N GLY A 169 -8.45 -9.84 1.29
CA GLY A 169 -7.15 -9.29 1.61
C GLY A 169 -7.03 -7.89 1.06
N SER A 170 -6.04 -7.16 1.56
CA SER A 170 -5.71 -5.82 1.13
C SER A 170 -4.22 -5.76 0.82
N LEU A 171 -3.83 -4.79 -0.01
CA LEU A 171 -2.42 -4.44 -0.14
C LEU A 171 -2.15 -3.27 0.80
N LYS A 172 -1.29 -3.47 1.80
CA LYS A 172 -0.76 -2.36 2.58
C LYS A 172 0.53 -1.86 1.95
N VAL A 173 0.65 -0.55 1.81
CA VAL A 173 1.86 0.10 1.33
C VAL A 173 2.30 1.16 2.33
N ILE A 174 3.59 1.22 2.63
CA ILE A 174 4.21 2.31 3.40
C ILE A 174 5.17 3.04 2.49
N THR A 175 4.98 4.35 2.35
CA THR A 175 5.80 5.24 1.52
C THR A 175 6.53 6.24 2.39
N THR A 176 7.83 6.37 2.17
CA THR A 176 8.74 7.31 2.86
C THR A 176 9.69 7.95 1.85
N HIS A 177 10.65 8.78 2.29
CA HIS A 177 11.64 9.43 1.40
C HIS A 177 10.98 10.17 0.23
N MET A 178 9.84 10.80 0.52
CA MET A 178 9.09 11.61 -0.42
C MET A 178 9.74 12.99 -0.50
N ARG A 179 9.79 13.59 -1.70
CA ARG A 179 10.05 15.04 -1.79
C ARG A 179 8.93 15.80 -1.07
N PRO A 180 9.23 16.90 -0.35
CA PRO A 180 8.19 17.78 0.16
C PRO A 180 7.25 18.23 -0.96
N GLY A 181 5.95 18.22 -0.69
CA GLY A 181 4.94 18.54 -1.69
C GLY A 181 3.63 18.95 -1.02
N TYR A 182 2.51 18.78 -1.71
CA TYR A 182 1.20 19.21 -1.21
C TYR A 182 0.23 18.05 -0.99
N LEU A 183 -0.53 18.11 0.12
CA LEU A 183 -1.65 17.22 0.47
C LEU A 183 -2.95 17.59 -0.26
N GLN A 184 -2.98 18.78 -0.85
CA GLN A 184 -4.08 19.33 -1.61
C GLN A 184 -3.51 20.36 -2.58
N LYS A 185 -4.12 20.51 -3.76
CA LYS A 185 -3.65 21.42 -4.81
C LYS A 185 -3.95 22.91 -4.49
N ASN A 186 -3.65 23.33 -3.27
CA ASN A 186 -3.75 24.73 -2.82
C ASN A 186 -2.66 25.07 -1.79
N GLY A 187 -1.48 24.45 -1.92
CA GLY A 187 -0.31 24.78 -1.11
C GLY A 187 -0.20 24.08 0.24
N VAL A 188 -1.24 23.35 0.68
CA VAL A 188 -1.23 22.62 1.96
C VAL A 188 -0.08 21.61 1.98
N PRO A 189 0.94 21.78 2.84
CA PRO A 189 2.19 21.05 2.71
C PRO A 189 2.17 19.66 3.35
N TYR A 190 3.08 18.82 2.89
CA TYR A 190 3.69 17.75 3.70
C TYR A 190 5.22 17.83 3.58
N GLY A 191 5.92 17.52 4.67
CA GLY A 191 7.37 17.57 4.76
C GLY A 191 8.07 16.32 4.21
N GLY A 192 9.38 16.39 4.02
CA GLY A 192 10.19 15.27 3.51
C GLY A 192 10.28 14.07 4.47
N ASN A 193 9.99 14.30 5.75
CA ASN A 193 9.92 13.26 6.79
C ASN A 193 8.52 12.68 6.96
N ALA A 194 7.54 13.11 6.15
CA ALA A 194 6.21 12.54 6.19
C ALA A 194 6.25 11.03 5.87
N VAL A 195 5.35 10.29 6.50
CA VAL A 195 5.13 8.87 6.24
C VAL A 195 3.71 8.71 5.72
N MET A 196 3.56 8.07 4.57
CA MET A 196 2.25 7.73 4.03
C MET A 196 2.01 6.23 4.13
N THR A 197 0.93 5.83 4.78
CA THR A 197 0.44 4.45 4.76
C THR A 197 -0.83 4.37 3.93
N GLU A 198 -0.85 3.49 2.93
CA GLU A 198 -2.03 3.20 2.13
C GLU A 198 -2.50 1.76 2.31
N TYR A 199 -3.82 1.57 2.17
CA TYR A 199 -4.46 0.27 2.06
C TYR A 199 -5.28 0.27 0.77
N PHE A 200 -4.98 -0.67 -0.12
CA PHE A 200 -5.71 -0.89 -1.36
C PHE A 200 -6.60 -2.11 -1.20
N ASP A 201 -7.89 -1.92 -1.46
CA ASP A 201 -8.93 -2.92 -1.39
C ASP A 201 -9.68 -2.98 -2.72
N VAL A 202 -10.02 -4.18 -3.18
CA VAL A 202 -10.85 -4.38 -4.38
C VAL A 202 -12.18 -5.01 -3.98
N VAL A 203 -13.27 -4.34 -4.34
CA VAL A 203 -14.64 -4.82 -4.15
C VAL A 203 -15.21 -5.19 -5.52
N LYS A 204 -15.81 -6.38 -5.61
CA LYS A 204 -16.52 -6.84 -6.80
C LYS A 204 -18.01 -6.83 -6.51
N GLU A 205 -18.77 -6.09 -7.30
CA GLU A 205 -20.22 -6.04 -7.17
C GLU A 205 -20.92 -7.17 -7.93
N PRO A 206 -22.14 -7.55 -7.54
CA PRO A 206 -22.96 -8.50 -8.30
C PRO A 206 -23.22 -8.09 -9.76
N SER A 207 -23.17 -6.79 -10.06
CA SER A 207 -23.28 -6.25 -11.43
C SER A 207 -22.09 -6.64 -12.32
N GLY A 208 -20.97 -7.08 -11.73
CA GLY A 208 -19.70 -7.27 -12.41
C GLY A 208 -18.76 -6.06 -12.36
N ASP A 209 -19.24 -4.90 -11.88
CA ASP A 209 -18.38 -3.76 -11.63
C ASP A 209 -17.34 -4.08 -10.55
N GLN A 210 -16.14 -3.54 -10.72
CA GLN A 210 -15.08 -3.64 -9.71
C GLN A 210 -14.65 -2.26 -9.28
N TRP A 211 -14.54 -2.09 -7.96
CA TRP A 211 -14.14 -0.86 -7.31
C TRP A 211 -12.81 -1.05 -6.62
N LEU A 212 -11.89 -0.12 -6.85
CA LEU A 212 -10.67 0.02 -6.08
C LEU A 212 -10.89 1.12 -5.05
N ILE A 213 -10.68 0.78 -3.79
CA ILE A 213 -10.77 1.71 -2.65
C ILE A 213 -9.36 1.86 -2.11
N VAL A 214 -8.87 3.10 -2.06
CA VAL A 214 -7.55 3.42 -1.51
C VAL A 214 -7.71 4.31 -0.29
N LYS A 215 -7.43 3.75 0.89
CA LYS A 215 -7.35 4.51 2.13
C LYS A 215 -5.92 4.99 2.34
N SER A 216 -5.72 6.29 2.41
CA SER A 216 -4.42 6.92 2.69
C SER A 216 -4.40 7.51 4.09
N ILE A 217 -3.30 7.34 4.80
CA ILE A 217 -3.01 7.91 6.11
C ILE A 217 -1.66 8.60 5.98
N VAL A 218 -1.60 9.92 6.16
CA VAL A 218 -0.37 10.69 6.15
C VAL A 218 -0.06 11.16 7.56
N GLU A 219 1.13 10.81 8.03
CA GLU A 219 1.68 11.26 9.30
C GLU A 219 2.83 12.21 9.01
N ASP A 220 2.71 13.45 9.46
CA ASP A 220 3.73 14.46 9.28
C ASP A 220 3.81 15.34 10.53
N PRO A 221 4.76 15.06 11.45
CA PRO A 221 4.90 15.82 12.68
C PRO A 221 5.33 17.27 12.46
N GLN A 222 5.82 17.62 11.26
CA GLN A 222 6.23 18.99 10.95
C GLN A 222 5.02 19.89 10.71
N TYR A 223 4.04 19.44 9.92
CA TYR A 223 2.93 20.30 9.48
C TYR A 223 1.56 19.89 10.00
N LEU A 224 1.40 18.68 10.57
CA LEU A 224 0.10 18.17 11.01
C LEU A 224 0.05 17.94 12.53
N VAL A 225 -1.10 18.25 13.15
CA VAL A 225 -1.34 17.97 14.59
C VAL A 225 -1.79 16.54 14.86
N ARG A 226 -2.25 15.82 13.83
CA ARG A 226 -2.68 14.42 13.90
C ARG A 226 -2.60 13.77 12.51
N PRO A 227 -2.61 12.44 12.41
CA PRO A 227 -2.63 11.76 11.11
C PRO A 227 -3.79 12.24 10.23
N PHE A 228 -3.49 12.54 8.97
CA PHE A 228 -4.47 12.94 7.98
C PHE A 228 -4.95 11.73 7.19
N VAL A 229 -6.25 11.43 7.29
CA VAL A 229 -6.84 10.21 6.73
C VAL A 229 -7.84 10.55 5.64
N ARG A 230 -7.71 9.90 4.48
CA ARG A 230 -8.63 10.06 3.36
C ARG A 230 -8.89 8.74 2.65
N SER A 231 -10.04 8.61 2.00
CA SER A 231 -10.37 7.50 1.09
C SER A 231 -10.51 8.03 -0.33
N THR A 232 -10.16 7.21 -1.33
CA THR A 232 -10.37 7.52 -2.75
C THR A 232 -10.85 6.30 -3.51
N HIS A 233 -11.83 6.51 -4.39
CA HIS A 233 -12.51 5.44 -5.11
C HIS A 233 -12.23 5.49 -6.62
N PHE A 234 -12.04 4.31 -7.20
CA PHE A 234 -11.91 4.13 -8.63
C PHE A 234 -12.80 2.99 -9.11
N ARG A 235 -13.27 3.09 -10.36
CA ARG A 235 -13.96 2.00 -11.04
C ARG A 235 -13.04 1.38 -12.09
N LYS A 236 -13.09 0.06 -12.23
CA LYS A 236 -12.33 -0.67 -13.25
C LYS A 236 -12.78 -0.29 -14.65
N LEU A 237 -11.82 -0.13 -15.55
CA LEU A 237 -12.06 0.02 -16.99
C LEU A 237 -11.70 -1.27 -17.74
N PRO A 238 -12.38 -1.58 -18.85
CA PRO A 238 -12.08 -2.76 -19.66
C PRO A 238 -10.74 -2.65 -20.41
N ASN A 239 -10.27 -1.42 -20.67
CA ASN A 239 -9.05 -1.13 -21.43
C ASN A 239 -8.60 0.32 -21.17
N ALA A 240 -7.65 0.81 -21.98
CA ALA A 240 -7.08 2.16 -21.88
C ALA A 240 -8.01 3.31 -22.32
N SER A 241 -9.31 3.04 -22.56
CA SER A 241 -10.24 4.07 -23.02
C SER A 241 -10.27 5.30 -22.11
N GLY A 242 -10.06 6.46 -22.72
CA GLY A 242 -10.02 7.75 -22.04
C GLY A 242 -8.70 8.05 -21.33
N TRP A 243 -7.69 7.17 -21.39
CA TRP A 243 -6.34 7.50 -20.93
C TRP A 243 -5.85 8.78 -21.61
N ASN A 244 -5.54 9.81 -20.82
CA ASN A 244 -5.20 11.13 -21.33
C ASN A 244 -4.03 11.75 -20.54
N PRO A 245 -2.78 11.40 -20.89
CA PRO A 245 -1.60 11.89 -20.19
C PRO A 245 -1.56 13.42 -20.20
N THR A 246 -1.45 14.01 -19.01
CA THR A 246 -1.30 15.46 -18.83
C THR A 246 -0.12 15.74 -17.93
N PRO A 247 0.74 16.72 -18.25
CA PRO A 247 1.88 17.05 -17.41
C PRO A 247 1.43 17.59 -16.05
N CYS A 248 2.36 17.67 -15.10
CA CYS A 248 2.13 18.37 -13.85
C CYS A 248 1.77 19.84 -14.09
N SER A 249 0.91 20.39 -13.24
CA SER A 249 0.53 21.81 -13.21
C SER A 249 0.46 22.30 -11.76
N ALA A 250 1.04 23.46 -11.47
CA ALA A 250 0.87 24.07 -10.14
C ALA A 250 -0.58 24.52 -9.89
N ARG A 251 -1.38 24.68 -10.94
CA ARG A 251 -2.77 25.16 -10.93
C ARG A 251 -3.75 24.09 -11.34
#